data_AF-A0A2B4S5Z1-F1
#
_entry.id   AF-A0A2B4S5Z1-F1
#
_cell.length_a   1.000
_cell.length_b   1.000
_cell.length_c   1.000
_cell.angle_alpha   90.00
_cell.angle_beta   90.00
_cell.angle_gamma   90.00
#
_symmetry.space_group_name_H-M   'P 1'
#
loop_
_entity.id
_entity.type
_entity.pdbx_description
1 polymer ?
#
loop_
_entity_poly.entity_id
_entity_poly.type
_entity_poly.pdbx_seq_one_letter_code
_entity_poly.pdbx_strand_id
1 'polypeptide(L)'
;MAQKLVNLGQRIATATPRLVTKVSFLALDVAKKAQPPVVTFLKNAKVEMLPPKPSDWRAIQKSFLGLKDSAMKGKFLDLTVKEAAANTLVAVEIAFWFYVGEVIGRKSLIGYNV
;
A
#
# COMPACT_ATOMS: atom_id res chain seq x y z
N MET A 1 12.13 -44.70 -34.73
CA MET A 1 12.27 -43.41 -33.98
C MET A 1 11.15 -42.41 -34.27
N ALA A 2 10.58 -42.34 -35.48
CA ALA A 2 9.54 -41.38 -35.85
C ALA A 2 8.25 -41.45 -35.00
N GLN A 3 7.72 -42.66 -34.71
CA GLN A 3 6.48 -42.82 -33.91
C GLN A 3 6.55 -42.25 -32.49
N LYS A 4 7.74 -42.28 -31.87
CA LYS A 4 7.96 -41.76 -30.50
C LYS A 4 7.96 -40.22 -30.48
N LEU A 5 8.50 -39.59 -31.52
CA LEU A 5 8.45 -38.12 -31.68
C LEU A 5 7.04 -37.62 -31.99
N VAL A 6 6.26 -38.34 -32.80
CA VAL A 6 4.86 -37.98 -33.10
C VAL A 6 3.98 -38.08 -31.85
N ASN A 7 4.12 -39.15 -31.05
CA ASN A 7 3.42 -39.28 -29.76
C ASN A 7 3.87 -38.23 -28.73
N LEU A 8 5.15 -37.86 -28.72
CA LEU A 8 5.65 -36.79 -27.84
C LEU A 8 5.09 -35.43 -28.26
N GLY A 9 5.03 -35.14 -29.57
CA GLY A 9 4.43 -33.93 -30.13
C GLY A 9 2.94 -33.82 -29.83
N GLN A 10 2.18 -34.92 -29.96
CA GLN A 10 0.76 -34.95 -29.56
C GLN A 10 0.54 -34.78 -28.05
N ARG A 11 1.44 -35.31 -27.21
CA ARG A 11 1.40 -35.11 -25.75
C ARG A 11 1.71 -33.67 -25.35
N ILE A 12 2.68 -33.03 -25.99
CA ILE A 12 2.99 -31.61 -25.76
C ILE A 12 1.82 -30.74 -26.25
N ALA A 13 1.34 -30.96 -27.47
CA ALA A 13 0.23 -30.20 -28.05
C ALA A 13 -1.08 -30.33 -27.25
N THR A 14 -1.32 -31.45 -26.57
CA THR A 14 -2.50 -31.63 -25.69
C THR A 14 -2.25 -31.24 -24.22
N ALA A 15 -0.99 -31.19 -23.77
CA ALA A 15 -0.63 -30.74 -22.42
C ALA A 15 -0.60 -29.21 -22.30
N THR A 16 -0.17 -28.49 -23.34
CA THR A 16 -0.14 -27.02 -23.36
C THR A 16 -1.51 -26.37 -23.10
N PRO A 17 -2.62 -26.75 -23.78
CA PRO A 17 -3.93 -26.15 -23.53
C PRO A 17 -4.45 -26.48 -22.12
N ARG A 18 -4.10 -27.64 -21.55
CA ARG A 18 -4.46 -28.02 -20.17
C ARG A 18 -3.70 -27.20 -19.12
N LEU A 19 -2.44 -26.88 -19.38
CA LEU A 19 -1.65 -26.00 -18.52
C LEU A 19 -2.11 -24.55 -18.60
N VAL A 20 -2.35 -24.03 -19.81
CA VAL A 20 -2.85 -22.65 -19.99
C VAL A 20 -4.21 -22.48 -19.33
N THR A 21 -5.13 -23.44 -19.50
CA THR A 21 -6.44 -23.39 -18.84
C THR A 21 -6.30 -23.48 -17.31
N LYS A 22 -5.49 -24.40 -16.77
CA LYS A 22 -5.24 -24.45 -15.32
C LYS A 22 -4.61 -23.19 -14.76
N VAL A 23 -3.62 -22.61 -15.44
CA VAL A 23 -3.00 -21.33 -15.03
C VAL A 23 -4.03 -20.20 -15.07
N SER A 24 -4.90 -20.17 -16.08
CA SER A 24 -5.98 -19.18 -16.14
C SER A 24 -7.00 -19.35 -15.01
N PHE A 25 -7.38 -20.58 -14.66
CA PHE A 25 -8.27 -20.84 -13.52
C PHE A 25 -7.62 -20.46 -12.19
N LEU A 26 -6.34 -20.76 -12.00
CA LEU A 26 -5.59 -20.35 -10.80
C LEU A 26 -5.45 -18.83 -10.71
N ALA A 27 -5.21 -18.14 -11.83
CA ALA A 27 -5.15 -16.69 -11.86
C ALA A 27 -6.51 -16.06 -11.51
N LEU A 28 -7.61 -16.62 -12.02
CA LEU A 28 -8.96 -16.18 -11.69
C LEU A 28 -9.31 -16.44 -10.22
N ASP A 29 -8.88 -17.57 -9.65
CA ASP A 29 -9.10 -17.88 -8.24
C ASP A 29 -8.29 -16.96 -7.32
N VAL A 30 -7.05 -16.66 -7.68
CA VAL A 30 -6.23 -15.67 -6.95
C VAL A 30 -6.86 -14.28 -7.05
N ALA A 31 -7.34 -13.87 -8.22
CA ALA A 31 -8.03 -12.60 -8.40
C ALA A 31 -9.31 -12.51 -7.55
N LYS A 32 -10.14 -13.57 -7.56
CA LYS A 32 -11.35 -13.66 -6.74
C LYS A 32 -11.04 -13.63 -5.25
N LYS A 33 -9.95 -14.25 -4.82
CA LYS A 33 -9.49 -14.25 -3.43
C LYS A 33 -8.92 -12.90 -3.00
N ALA A 34 -8.25 -12.18 -3.90
CA ALA A 34 -7.68 -10.87 -3.65
C ALA A 34 -8.73 -9.74 -3.71
N GLN A 35 -9.85 -9.95 -4.39
CA GLN A 35 -10.91 -8.96 -4.54
C GLN A 35 -11.45 -8.41 -3.20
N PRO A 36 -11.88 -9.22 -2.21
CA PRO A 36 -12.45 -8.70 -0.97
C PRO A 36 -11.50 -7.78 -0.16
N PRO A 37 -10.24 -8.13 0.13
CA PRO A 37 -9.35 -7.24 0.88
C PRO A 37 -9.02 -5.96 0.10
N VAL A 38 -8.87 -6.04 -1.22
CA VAL A 38 -8.63 -4.86 -2.07
C VAL A 38 -9.83 -3.92 -2.05
N VAL A 39 -11.06 -4.43 -2.11
CA VAL A 39 -12.26 -3.58 -2.04
C VAL A 39 -12.37 -2.88 -0.68
N THR A 40 -12.09 -3.59 0.42
CA THR A 40 -12.07 -2.98 1.76
C THR A 40 -10.98 -1.92 1.88
N PHE A 41 -9.78 -2.22 1.37
CA PHE A 41 -8.68 -1.25 1.32
C PHE A 41 -9.06 -0.01 0.52
N LEU A 42 -9.62 -0.16 -0.68
CA LEU A 42 -10.05 0.96 -1.52
C LEU A 42 -11.15 1.79 -0.85
N LYS A 43 -12.08 1.15 -0.14
CA LYS A 43 -13.13 1.84 0.62
C LYS A 43 -12.51 2.74 1.71
N ASN A 44 -11.57 2.23 2.49
CA ASN A 44 -10.94 2.98 3.58
C ASN A 44 -9.98 4.05 3.04
N ALA A 45 -9.17 3.71 2.04
CA ALA A 45 -8.26 4.64 1.38
C ALA A 45 -9.00 5.84 0.77
N LYS A 46 -10.20 5.62 0.23
CA LYS A 46 -11.04 6.71 -0.29
C LYS A 46 -11.49 7.69 0.81
N VAL A 47 -11.53 7.31 2.07
CA VAL A 47 -11.94 8.22 3.15
C VAL A 47 -10.72 8.82 3.85
N GLU A 48 -9.68 8.02 4.06
CA GLU A 48 -8.54 8.39 4.90
C GLU A 48 -7.35 8.98 4.13
N MET A 49 -7.14 8.57 2.88
CA MET A 49 -5.97 8.94 2.07
C MET A 49 -6.26 10.05 1.06
N LEU A 50 -7.49 10.60 1.05
CA LEU A 50 -7.81 11.73 0.20
C LEU A 50 -7.14 13.00 0.73
N PRO A 51 -6.63 13.88 -0.16
CA PRO A 51 -6.18 15.18 0.26
C PRO A 51 -7.32 15.93 0.96
N PRO A 52 -7.03 16.64 2.07
CA PRO A 52 -8.04 17.35 2.84
C PRO A 52 -8.75 18.38 1.97
N LYS A 53 -10.03 18.65 2.27
CA LYS A 53 -10.77 19.68 1.53
C LYS A 53 -10.29 21.05 1.97
N PRO A 54 -10.35 22.08 1.10
CA PRO A 54 -10.00 23.45 1.49
C PRO A 54 -10.80 23.97 2.70
N SER A 55 -12.01 23.45 2.93
CA SER A 55 -12.81 23.76 4.12
C SER A 55 -12.15 23.35 5.44
N ASP A 56 -11.32 22.31 5.42
CA ASP A 56 -10.71 21.71 6.61
C ASP A 56 -9.43 22.45 7.02
N TRP A 57 -8.93 23.35 6.16
CA TRP A 57 -7.69 24.10 6.38
C TRP A 57 -7.68 24.90 7.68
N ARG A 58 -8.80 25.58 8.00
CA ARG A 58 -8.94 26.35 9.24
C ARG A 58 -8.85 25.46 10.48
N ALA A 59 -9.41 24.25 10.41
CA ALA A 59 -9.37 23.30 11.51
C ALA A 59 -7.94 22.79 11.71
N ILE A 60 -7.22 22.46 10.63
CA ILE A 60 -5.81 22.04 10.67
C ILE A 60 -4.94 23.12 11.31
N GLN A 61 -5.07 24.38 10.87
CA GLN A 61 -4.32 25.50 11.45
C GLN A 61 -4.59 25.66 12.95
N LYS A 62 -5.85 25.55 13.37
CA LYS A 62 -6.23 25.62 14.78
C LYS A 62 -5.61 24.48 15.59
N SER A 63 -5.64 23.25 15.08
CA SER A 63 -5.02 22.09 15.74
C SER A 63 -3.51 22.25 15.88
N PHE A 64 -2.83 22.78 14.87
CA PHE A 64 -1.39 23.03 14.92
C PHE A 64 -1.03 24.09 15.97
N LEU A 65 -1.78 25.19 16.03
CA LEU A 65 -1.60 26.23 17.06
C LEU A 65 -1.86 25.67 18.46
N GLY A 66 -2.90 24.86 18.63
CA GLY A 66 -3.21 24.20 19.90
C GLY A 66 -2.11 23.23 20.35
N LEU A 67 -1.47 22.53 19.41
CA LEU A 67 -0.32 21.67 19.70
C LEU A 67 0.88 22.49 20.18
N LYS A 68 1.18 23.61 19.50
CA LYS A 68 2.25 24.55 19.89
C LYS A 68 2.03 25.09 21.30
N ASP A 69 0.81 25.54 21.59
CA ASP A 69 0.47 26.08 22.91
C ASP A 69 0.55 25.00 24.00
N SER A 70 0.15 23.77 23.69
CA SER A 70 0.24 22.63 24.62
C SER A 70 1.69 22.24 24.90
N ALA A 71 2.55 22.28 23.87
CA ALA A 71 3.98 22.06 24.01
C ALA A 71 4.65 23.16 24.87
N MET A 72 4.33 24.44 24.61
CA MET A 72 4.83 25.57 25.42
C MET A 72 4.40 25.49 26.88
N LYS A 73 3.19 25.00 27.14
CA LYS A 73 2.64 24.82 28.49
C LYS A 73 3.14 23.57 29.21
N GLY A 74 4.03 22.78 28.60
CA GLY A 74 4.61 21.59 29.23
C GLY A 74 3.68 20.38 29.31
N LYS A 75 2.52 20.39 28.63
CA LYS A 75 1.52 19.30 28.71
C LYS A 75 2.01 17.94 28.22
N PHE A 76 3.16 17.90 27.54
CA PHE A 76 3.78 16.65 27.13
C PHE A 76 4.31 15.82 28.31
N LEU A 77 4.52 16.45 29.48
CA LEU A 77 4.96 15.76 30.70
C LEU A 77 3.83 14.95 31.37
N ASP A 78 2.58 15.33 31.12
CA ASP A 78 1.39 14.65 31.69
C ASP A 78 0.90 13.48 30.81
N LEU A 79 1.56 13.21 29.68
CA LEU A 79 1.15 12.16 28.74
C LEU A 79 1.50 10.77 29.27
N THR A 80 0.57 9.83 29.09
CA THR A 80 0.87 8.42 29.38
C THR A 80 1.82 7.85 28.32
N VAL A 81 2.64 6.85 28.70
CA VAL A 81 3.59 6.20 27.77
C VAL A 81 2.90 5.64 26.53
N LYS A 82 1.67 5.13 26.69
CA LYS A 82 0.86 4.60 25.58
C LYS A 82 0.50 5.70 24.57
N GLU A 83 0.08 6.86 25.05
CA GLU A 83 -0.28 7.99 24.18
C GLU A 83 0.95 8.58 23.50
N ALA A 84 2.05 8.74 24.25
CA ALA A 84 3.32 9.18 23.70
C ALA A 84 3.78 8.22 22.58
N ALA A 85 3.75 6.90 22.82
CA ALA A 85 4.11 5.91 21.81
C ALA A 85 3.23 6.00 20.56
N ALA A 86 1.90 6.07 20.72
CA ALA A 86 0.97 6.21 19.59
C ALA A 86 1.25 7.48 18.77
N ASN A 87 1.45 8.62 19.43
CA ASN A 87 1.77 9.89 18.77
C ASN A 87 3.12 9.84 18.04
N THR A 88 4.12 9.18 18.61
CA THR A 88 5.43 9.00 17.94
C THR A 88 5.33 8.12 16.70
N LEU A 89 4.50 7.06 16.72
CA LEU A 89 4.29 6.21 15.55
C LEU A 89 3.64 6.99 14.41
N VAL A 90 2.65 7.83 14.70
CA VAL A 90 2.03 8.72 13.70
C VAL A 90 3.06 9.72 13.15
N ALA A 91 3.93 10.29 14.00
CA ALA A 91 4.98 11.20 13.55
C ALA A 91 5.98 10.51 12.60
N VAL A 92 6.35 9.26 12.90
CA VAL A 92 7.21 8.43 12.04
C VAL A 92 6.52 8.11 10.71
N GLU A 93 5.22 7.80 10.73
CA GLU A 93 4.45 7.56 9.51
C GLU A 93 4.45 8.79 8.58
N ILE A 94 4.25 10.00 9.13
CA ILE A 94 4.34 11.25 8.37
C ILE A 94 5.73 11.43 7.76
N ALA A 95 6.79 11.09 8.49
CA ALA A 95 8.16 11.12 7.96
C ALA A 95 8.39 10.10 6.84
N PHE A 96 7.77 8.91 6.90
CA PHE A 96 7.85 7.93 5.82
C PHE A 96 7.13 8.38 4.55
N TRP A 97 6.04 9.14 4.66
CA TRP A 97 5.38 9.74 3.49
C TRP A 97 6.28 10.68 2.70
N PHE A 98 7.23 11.36 3.36
CA PHE A 98 8.25 12.16 2.66
C PHE A 98 9.14 11.28 1.76
N TYR A 99 9.63 10.14 2.27
CA TYR A 99 10.46 9.22 1.49
C TYR A 99 9.67 8.53 0.36
N VAL A 100 8.38 8.24 0.56
CA VAL A 100 7.51 7.77 -0.52
C VAL A 100 7.44 8.82 -1.64
N GLY A 101 7.32 10.09 -1.29
CA GLY A 101 7.41 11.21 -2.25
C GLY A 101 8.74 11.26 -2.99
N GLU A 102 9.85 11.04 -2.29
CA GLU A 102 11.19 10.95 -2.90
C GLU A 102 11.28 9.79 -3.91
N VAL A 103 10.79 8.61 -3.56
CA VAL A 103 10.74 7.42 -4.44
C VAL A 103 9.93 7.71 -5.71
N ILE A 104 8.80 8.40 -5.58
CA ILE A 104 7.99 8.85 -6.73
C ILE A 104 8.77 9.88 -7.57
N GLY A 105 9.42 10.84 -6.92
CA GLY A 105 10.20 11.90 -7.58
C GLY A 105 11.38 11.37 -8.39
N ARG A 106 12.13 10.41 -7.83
CA ARG A 106 13.28 9.77 -8.50
C ARG A 106 12.90 8.66 -9.47
N LYS A 107 11.64 8.19 -9.44
CA LYS A 107 11.10 7.11 -10.29
C LYS A 107 11.90 5.80 -10.21
N SER A 108 12.55 5.54 -9.07
CA SER A 108 13.32 4.34 -8.81
C SER A 108 13.07 3.87 -7.38
N LEU A 109 12.94 2.56 -7.21
CA LEU A 109 12.81 1.94 -5.88
C LEU A 109 14.17 1.87 -5.16
N ILE A 110 15.28 1.69 -5.90
CA ILE A 110 16.63 1.55 -5.33
C ILE A 110 17.60 2.55 -5.96
N GLY A 111 18.22 3.41 -5.13
CA GLY A 111 19.09 4.51 -5.56
C GLY A 111 18.49 5.49 -6.57
N TYR A 112 19.27 6.51 -6.90
CA TYR A 112 19.09 7.27 -8.14
C TYR A 112 19.64 6.43 -9.29
N ASN A 113 18.94 6.40 -10.42
CA ASN A 113 19.51 5.92 -11.67
C ASN A 113 20.51 6.97 -12.14
N VAL A 114 21.77 6.78 -11.77
CA VAL A 114 22.93 7.55 -12.25
C VAL A 114 23.55 6.89 -13.46
#